data_AF-A0A6I9NGC3-F1
#
_entry.id   AF-A0A6I9NGC3-F1
#
_cell.length_a   1.000
_cell.length_b   1.000
_cell.length_c   1.000
_cell.angle_alpha   90.00
_cell.angle_beta   90.00
_cell.angle_gamma   90.00
#
_symmetry.space_group_name_H-M   'P 1'
#
loop_
_entity.id
_entity.type
_entity.pdbx_description
1 polymer ?
#
loop_
_entity_poly.entity_id
_entity_poly.type
_entity_poly.pdbx_seq_one_letter_code
_entity_poly.pdbx_strand_id
1 'polypeptide(L)'
;MIETAPFGDDSETIEKQITSHSRTHSSLQRSQEVDRARDDLNSRGDKYNLAIMEQEWESLQKMSHNRVDQLRELQGIIDEISRAIMWVNEREEEELMFDWGDKNIDQYIPKKQESYSGLMRDLEEKEKDLNKLKLKADGLLNNNHPASDKIEAYMDTLQTQWSWLLQITKCIHVHLKENAAYSQFFKEANETAAKLQNKHETIRSKFTCDKTTSLDTLTELLRNLEKEKERVIDNKRQVHSLVNKSKSIIRLKPRNPEEKSSSPVMVEAICDFKQDQIGILKGNEGILKDNSQRSKWLVTGPGGLDMLIPSVCLLIPPPNPLSIGLASKYEQYYEAIMSLWNQLYINIKSLIAWQYCLKDMTYINSLTTSMA
;
A
#
# COMPACT_ATOMS: atom_id res chain seq x y z
N MET A 1 53.10 8.66 -6.25
CA MET A 1 52.32 8.87 -5.01
C MET A 1 50.97 9.52 -5.26
N ILE A 2 50.87 10.61 -6.05
CA ILE A 2 49.58 11.27 -6.36
C ILE A 2 48.72 10.42 -7.32
N GLU A 3 49.31 9.84 -8.38
CA GLU A 3 48.59 9.03 -9.38
C GLU A 3 48.05 7.71 -8.85
N THR A 4 48.79 7.08 -7.94
CA THR A 4 48.49 5.74 -7.41
C THR A 4 47.71 5.79 -6.10
N ALA A 5 47.35 6.99 -5.62
CA ALA A 5 46.62 7.13 -4.36
C ALA A 5 45.16 6.67 -4.54
N PRO A 6 44.69 5.67 -3.79
CA PRO A 6 43.30 5.24 -3.87
C PRO A 6 42.37 6.38 -3.40
N PHE A 7 41.16 6.40 -3.92
CA PHE A 7 40.11 7.29 -3.42
C PHE A 7 39.48 6.67 -2.16
N GLY A 8 38.91 7.49 -1.28
CA GLY A 8 38.16 7.03 -0.10
C GLY A 8 36.84 6.34 -0.49
N ASP A 9 36.35 5.42 0.33
CA ASP A 9 35.07 4.72 0.10
C ASP A 9 33.88 5.46 0.71
N ASP A 10 34.12 6.29 1.72
CA ASP A 10 33.12 7.04 2.46
C ASP A 10 33.48 8.53 2.56
N SER A 11 32.48 9.37 2.90
CA SER A 11 32.64 10.83 2.96
C SER A 11 33.70 11.27 3.98
N GLU A 12 33.83 10.59 5.13
CA GLU A 12 34.83 10.92 6.16
C GLU A 12 36.25 10.65 5.66
N THR A 13 36.46 9.52 4.98
CA THR A 13 37.75 9.18 4.38
C THR A 13 38.11 10.14 3.26
N ILE A 14 37.14 10.53 2.41
CA ILE A 14 37.37 11.51 1.33
C ILE A 14 37.74 12.88 1.92
N GLU A 15 37.08 13.33 2.99
CA GLU A 15 37.41 14.58 3.66
C GLU A 15 38.84 14.59 4.25
N LYS A 16 39.25 13.47 4.86
CA LYS A 16 40.64 13.29 5.33
C LYS A 16 41.63 13.35 4.17
N GLN A 17 41.32 12.74 3.03
CA GLN A 17 42.15 12.78 1.82
C GLN A 17 42.25 14.20 1.26
N ILE A 18 41.14 14.94 1.19
CA ILE A 18 41.12 16.35 0.76
C ILE A 18 42.01 17.18 1.68
N THR A 19 41.88 17.01 2.99
CA THR A 19 42.66 17.76 3.98
C THR A 19 44.17 17.47 3.85
N SER A 20 44.54 16.18 3.74
CA SER A 20 45.93 15.76 3.61
C SER A 20 46.56 16.22 2.28
N HIS A 21 45.84 16.04 1.17
CA HIS A 21 46.31 16.44 -0.15
C HIS A 21 46.36 17.97 -0.29
N SER A 22 45.43 18.72 0.32
CA SER A 22 45.47 20.19 0.33
C SER A 22 46.71 20.73 1.06
N ARG A 23 47.13 20.09 2.16
CA ARG A 23 48.39 20.44 2.84
C ARG A 23 49.60 20.15 1.95
N THR A 24 49.61 18.99 1.32
CA THR A 24 50.68 18.58 0.39
C THR A 24 50.77 19.54 -0.80
N HIS A 25 49.64 19.87 -1.43
CA HIS A 25 49.54 20.83 -2.52
C HIS A 25 50.05 22.22 -2.12
N SER A 26 49.65 22.72 -0.94
CA SER A 26 50.13 24.00 -0.42
C SER A 26 51.64 24.01 -0.18
N SER A 27 52.20 22.89 0.27
CA SER A 27 53.64 22.71 0.44
C SER A 27 54.38 22.67 -0.90
N LEU A 28 53.81 21.98 -1.90
CA LEU A 28 54.36 21.94 -3.25
C LEU A 28 54.40 23.33 -3.88
N GLN A 29 53.33 24.13 -3.77
CA GLN A 29 53.31 25.48 -4.32
C GLN A 29 54.36 26.44 -3.72
N ARG A 30 54.91 26.14 -2.54
CA ARG A 30 55.86 26.99 -1.81
C ARG A 30 57.22 26.33 -1.57
N SER A 31 57.62 25.35 -2.39
CA SER A 31 58.86 24.61 -2.18
C SER A 31 60.09 25.47 -2.43
N GLN A 32 60.77 25.85 -1.35
CA GLN A 32 62.03 26.58 -1.39
C GLN A 32 63.17 25.73 -1.97
N GLU A 33 63.05 24.40 -1.91
CA GLU A 33 64.03 23.46 -2.44
C GLU A 33 64.08 23.53 -3.97
N VAL A 34 62.92 23.63 -4.63
CA VAL A 34 62.82 23.76 -6.09
C VAL A 34 63.36 25.12 -6.53
N ASP A 35 63.07 26.18 -5.79
CA ASP A 35 63.61 27.52 -6.10
C ASP A 35 65.15 27.54 -5.98
N ARG A 36 65.71 26.94 -4.92
CA ARG A 36 67.17 26.80 -4.76
C ARG A 36 67.80 25.96 -5.88
N ALA A 37 67.17 24.85 -6.27
CA ALA A 37 67.66 24.01 -7.36
C ALA A 37 67.62 24.76 -8.71
N ARG A 38 66.59 25.58 -8.94
CA ARG A 38 66.47 26.46 -10.11
C ARG A 38 67.63 27.44 -10.17
N ASP A 39 67.94 28.11 -9.06
CA ASP A 39 69.04 29.08 -8.98
C ASP A 39 70.41 28.43 -9.20
N ASP A 40 70.67 27.25 -8.62
CA ASP A 40 71.93 26.52 -8.78
C ASP A 40 72.15 26.06 -10.23
N LEU A 41 71.13 25.45 -10.86
CA LEU A 41 71.22 25.02 -12.27
C LEU A 41 71.42 26.21 -13.22
N ASN A 42 70.74 27.32 -12.94
CA ASN A 42 70.90 28.56 -13.72
C ASN A 42 72.31 29.15 -13.55
N SER A 43 72.86 29.12 -12.33
CA SER A 43 74.24 29.59 -12.05
C SER A 43 75.33 28.75 -12.74
N ARG A 44 75.07 27.45 -12.94
CA ARG A 44 75.98 26.51 -13.62
C ARG A 44 75.85 26.54 -15.14
N GLY A 45 74.85 27.23 -15.69
CA GLY A 45 74.57 27.26 -17.13
C GLY A 45 74.01 25.96 -17.70
N ASP A 46 73.52 25.05 -16.85
CA ASP A 46 72.99 23.74 -17.24
C ASP A 46 71.53 23.84 -17.72
N LYS A 47 71.37 24.43 -18.92
CA LYS A 47 70.06 24.70 -19.51
C LYS A 47 69.25 23.43 -19.80
N TYR A 48 69.91 22.30 -20.04
CA TYR A 48 69.24 21.04 -20.36
C TYR A 48 68.53 20.48 -19.12
N ASN A 49 69.24 20.35 -17.99
CA ASN A 49 68.64 19.86 -16.75
C ASN A 49 67.65 20.85 -16.15
N LEU A 50 67.87 22.16 -16.34
CA LEU A 50 66.90 23.19 -15.95
C LEU A 50 65.56 23.02 -16.68
N ALA A 51 65.57 22.82 -18.01
CA ALA A 51 64.36 22.63 -18.79
C ALA A 51 63.59 21.36 -18.39
N ILE A 52 64.30 20.25 -18.14
CA ILE A 52 63.68 19.01 -17.65
C ILE A 52 63.04 19.25 -16.27
N MET A 53 63.75 19.90 -15.35
CA MET A 53 63.23 20.18 -14.01
C MET A 53 61.97 21.06 -14.06
N GLU A 54 61.96 22.10 -14.90
CA GLU A 54 60.79 22.97 -15.08
C GLU A 54 59.59 22.19 -15.64
N GLN A 55 59.81 21.33 -16.62
CA GLN A 55 58.77 20.47 -17.20
C GLN A 55 58.21 19.48 -16.17
N GLU A 56 59.06 18.78 -15.43
CA GLU A 56 58.64 17.83 -14.39
C GLU A 56 57.90 18.54 -13.24
N TRP A 57 58.35 19.75 -12.89
CA TRP A 57 57.67 20.57 -11.88
C TRP A 57 56.30 21.04 -12.32
N GLU A 58 56.16 21.52 -13.56
CA GLU A 58 54.87 21.92 -14.14
C GLU A 58 53.90 20.73 -14.20
N SER A 59 54.40 19.56 -14.63
CA SER A 59 53.64 18.31 -14.64
C SER A 59 53.13 17.95 -13.23
N LEU A 60 54.01 17.98 -12.23
CA LEU A 60 53.65 17.69 -10.83
C LEU A 60 52.61 18.68 -10.28
N GLN A 61 52.75 19.98 -10.58
CA GLN A 61 51.79 21.00 -10.17
C GLN A 61 50.41 20.74 -10.79
N LYS A 62 50.36 20.44 -12.09
CA LYS A 62 49.13 20.10 -12.80
C LYS A 62 48.47 18.86 -12.21
N MET A 63 49.24 17.81 -11.93
CA MET A 63 48.73 16.59 -11.29
C MET A 63 48.19 16.86 -9.88
N SER A 64 48.89 17.70 -9.11
CA SER A 64 48.45 18.07 -7.77
C SER A 64 47.14 18.87 -7.80
N HIS A 65 46.99 19.81 -8.74
CA HIS A 65 45.74 20.56 -8.95
C HIS A 65 44.59 19.62 -9.33
N ASN A 66 44.79 18.81 -10.37
CA ASN A 66 43.78 17.85 -10.83
C ASN A 66 43.32 16.92 -9.71
N ARG A 67 44.24 16.45 -8.85
CA ARG A 67 43.87 15.58 -7.72
C ARG A 67 43.02 16.31 -6.67
N VAL A 68 43.26 17.59 -6.41
CA VAL A 68 42.39 18.39 -5.52
C VAL A 68 40.99 18.49 -6.12
N ASP A 69 40.89 18.80 -7.41
CA ASP A 69 39.62 18.97 -8.11
C ASP A 69 38.82 17.65 -8.13
N GLN A 70 39.46 16.54 -8.51
CA GLN A 70 38.87 15.20 -8.50
C GLN A 70 38.35 14.79 -7.11
N LEU A 71 39.13 15.06 -6.04
CA LEU A 71 38.68 14.75 -4.68
C LEU A 71 37.44 15.57 -4.29
N ARG A 72 37.38 16.85 -4.69
CA ARG A 72 36.23 17.73 -4.42
C ARG A 72 35.00 17.35 -5.25
N GLU A 73 35.19 16.99 -6.52
CA GLU A 73 34.13 16.48 -7.39
C GLU A 73 33.53 15.19 -6.81
N LEU A 74 34.40 14.26 -6.38
CA LEU A 74 33.99 13.01 -5.75
C LEU A 74 33.21 13.25 -4.45
N GLN A 75 33.70 14.13 -3.57
CA GLN A 75 32.99 14.48 -2.34
C GLN A 75 31.61 15.06 -2.65
N GLY A 76 31.54 16.02 -3.56
CA GLY A 76 30.29 16.69 -3.92
C GLY A 76 29.23 15.72 -4.47
N ILE A 77 29.62 14.80 -5.36
CA ILE A 77 28.68 13.84 -5.93
C ILE A 77 28.25 12.78 -4.90
N ILE A 78 29.18 12.24 -4.11
CA ILE A 78 28.86 11.24 -3.08
C ILE A 78 27.95 11.83 -2.00
N ASP A 79 28.19 13.06 -1.57
CA ASP A 79 27.34 13.72 -0.58
C ASP A 79 25.92 13.98 -1.11
N GLU A 80 25.78 14.35 -2.39
CA GLU A 80 24.47 14.51 -3.03
C GLU A 80 23.72 13.17 -3.17
N ILE A 81 24.41 12.10 -3.61
CA ILE A 81 23.84 10.76 -3.70
C ILE A 81 23.44 10.25 -2.30
N SER A 82 24.29 10.44 -1.30
CA SER A 82 24.03 9.98 0.07
C SER A 82 22.80 10.67 0.66
N ARG A 83 22.66 11.99 0.48
CA ARG A 83 21.44 12.71 0.88
C ARG A 83 20.19 12.21 0.15
N ALA A 84 20.31 11.86 -1.13
CA ALA A 84 19.20 11.29 -1.89
C ALA A 84 18.79 9.91 -1.35
N ILE A 85 19.76 9.04 -1.04
CA ILE A 85 19.53 7.72 -0.43
C ILE A 85 18.84 7.89 0.93
N MET A 86 19.33 8.79 1.79
CA MET A 86 18.71 9.05 3.10
C MET A 86 17.24 9.46 2.95
N TRP A 87 16.95 10.38 2.03
CA TRP A 87 15.57 10.81 1.76
C TRP A 87 14.67 9.63 1.33
N VAL A 88 15.18 8.74 0.46
CA VAL A 88 14.42 7.56 0.02
C VAL A 88 14.18 6.61 1.19
N ASN A 89 15.19 6.34 2.01
CA ASN A 89 15.10 5.43 3.15
C ASN A 89 14.14 5.96 4.23
N GLU A 90 14.11 7.27 4.47
CA GLU A 90 13.16 7.89 5.40
C GLU A 90 11.71 7.67 4.96
N ARG A 91 11.42 7.84 3.66
CA ARG A 91 10.09 7.58 3.09
C ARG A 91 9.74 6.09 3.08
N GLU A 92 10.71 5.23 2.80
CA GLU A 92 10.55 3.79 2.90
C GLU A 92 10.13 3.37 4.32
N GLU A 93 10.88 3.81 5.34
CA GLU A 93 10.63 3.43 6.74
C GLU A 93 9.24 3.87 7.21
N GLU A 94 8.79 5.07 6.84
CA GLU A 94 7.45 5.57 7.13
C GLU A 94 6.37 4.62 6.58
N GLU A 95 6.55 4.15 5.34
CA GLU A 95 5.58 3.29 4.66
C GLU A 95 5.64 1.82 5.12
N LEU A 96 6.82 1.33 5.49
CA LEU A 96 7.00 -0.02 6.05
C LEU A 96 6.36 -0.18 7.43
N MET A 97 6.28 0.90 8.20
CA MET A 97 5.73 0.91 9.56
C MET A 97 4.22 1.13 9.60
N PHE A 98 3.58 1.43 8.46
CA PHE A 98 2.15 1.72 8.41
C PHE A 98 1.29 0.48 8.72
N ASP A 99 0.28 0.65 9.58
CA ASP A 99 -0.63 -0.41 9.99
C ASP A 99 -1.82 -0.54 9.04
N TRP A 100 -1.82 -1.60 8.24
CA TRP A 100 -2.91 -1.95 7.32
C TRP A 100 -4.00 -2.85 7.93
N GLY A 101 -4.05 -3.00 9.26
CA GLY A 101 -5.06 -3.79 9.99
C GLY A 101 -6.49 -3.23 9.90
N ASP A 102 -7.45 -3.92 10.51
CA ASP A 102 -8.88 -3.54 10.47
C ASP A 102 -9.25 -2.42 11.47
N LYS A 103 -8.41 -2.17 12.46
CA LYS A 103 -8.69 -1.19 13.54
C LYS A 103 -8.78 0.23 12.97
N ASN A 104 -9.90 0.92 13.22
CA ASN A 104 -10.16 2.31 12.81
C ASN A 104 -10.09 2.57 11.28
N ILE A 105 -10.42 1.56 10.46
CA ILE A 105 -10.35 1.63 8.99
C ILE A 105 -11.05 2.84 8.37
N ASP A 106 -12.23 3.18 8.88
CA ASP A 106 -13.03 4.31 8.38
C ASP A 106 -12.35 5.68 8.62
N GLN A 107 -11.40 5.74 9.56
CA GLN A 107 -10.66 6.96 9.88
C GLN A 107 -9.31 7.02 9.16
N TYR A 108 -8.58 5.91 9.08
CA TYR A 108 -7.23 5.93 8.54
C TYR A 108 -7.21 5.88 7.00
N ILE A 109 -8.15 5.19 6.34
CA ILE A 109 -8.14 5.06 4.87
C ILE A 109 -8.23 6.41 4.16
N PRO A 110 -9.16 7.32 4.51
CA PRO A 110 -9.22 8.64 3.87
C PRO A 110 -7.95 9.46 4.09
N LYS A 111 -7.38 9.43 5.32
CA LYS A 111 -6.14 10.14 5.65
C LYS A 111 -4.94 9.56 4.89
N LYS A 112 -4.84 8.23 4.78
CA LYS A 112 -3.76 7.58 4.06
C LYS A 112 -3.87 7.81 2.55
N GLN A 113 -5.09 7.92 1.99
CA GLN A 113 -5.30 8.28 0.60
C GLN A 113 -4.76 9.70 0.29
N GLU A 114 -5.00 10.67 1.17
CA GLU A 114 -4.48 12.03 1.05
C GLU A 114 -2.95 12.05 1.19
N SER A 115 -2.42 11.41 2.24
CA SER A 115 -0.97 11.24 2.46
C SER A 115 -0.27 10.57 1.26
N TYR A 116 -0.85 9.51 0.71
CA TYR A 116 -0.34 8.83 -0.48
C TYR A 116 -0.33 9.75 -1.71
N SER A 117 -1.37 10.57 -1.89
CA SER A 117 -1.41 11.56 -2.97
C SER A 117 -0.29 12.62 -2.82
N GLY A 118 -0.02 13.04 -1.58
CA GLY A 118 1.12 13.89 -1.26
C GLY A 118 2.46 13.22 -1.57
N LEU A 119 2.64 11.96 -1.14
CA LEU A 119 3.83 11.17 -1.42
C LEU A 119 4.08 11.04 -2.93
N MET A 120 3.06 10.74 -3.73
CA MET A 120 3.19 10.64 -5.19
C MET A 120 3.68 11.95 -5.82
N ARG A 121 3.16 13.10 -5.37
CA ARG A 121 3.64 14.41 -5.83
C ARG A 121 5.10 14.65 -5.45
N ASP A 122 5.48 14.34 -4.22
CA ASP A 122 6.86 14.48 -3.75
C ASP A 122 7.81 13.57 -4.54
N LEU A 123 7.38 12.35 -4.90
CA LEU A 123 8.16 11.43 -5.73
C LEU A 123 8.35 11.95 -7.16
N GLU A 124 7.32 12.54 -7.78
CA GLU A 124 7.43 13.16 -9.10
C GLU A 124 8.43 14.34 -9.12
N GLU A 125 8.46 15.13 -8.05
CA GLU A 125 9.46 16.19 -7.89
C GLU A 125 10.85 15.60 -7.67
N LYS A 126 10.97 14.61 -6.78
CA LYS A 126 12.23 13.95 -6.48
C LYS A 126 12.83 13.28 -7.71
N GLU A 127 12.02 12.64 -8.56
CA GLU A 127 12.48 12.02 -9.80
C GLU A 127 13.21 13.03 -10.72
N LYS A 128 12.73 14.27 -10.79
CA LYS A 128 13.40 15.33 -11.56
C LYS A 128 14.78 15.65 -10.99
N ASP A 129 14.91 15.69 -9.67
CA ASP A 129 16.17 15.95 -9.00
C ASP A 129 17.14 14.77 -9.12
N LEU A 130 16.64 13.53 -9.02
CA LEU A 130 17.43 12.31 -9.26
C LEU A 130 17.94 12.24 -10.70
N ASN A 131 17.13 12.68 -11.67
CA ASN A 131 17.56 12.75 -13.07
C ASN A 131 18.68 13.79 -13.28
N LYS A 132 18.61 14.96 -12.63
CA LYS A 132 19.71 15.95 -12.67
C LYS A 132 20.98 15.39 -12.02
N LEU A 133 20.83 14.71 -10.89
CA LEU A 133 21.94 14.08 -10.18
C LEU A 133 22.60 12.99 -11.04
N LYS A 134 21.80 12.16 -11.71
CA LYS A 134 22.28 11.17 -12.66
C LYS A 134 23.06 11.81 -13.82
N LEU A 135 22.54 12.86 -14.43
CA LEU A 135 23.26 13.58 -15.50
C LEU A 135 24.61 14.13 -15.03
N LYS A 136 24.69 14.61 -13.77
CA LYS A 136 25.94 15.07 -13.17
C LYS A 136 26.92 13.91 -12.94
N ALA A 137 26.45 12.77 -12.43
CA ALA A 137 27.25 11.56 -12.28
C ALA A 137 27.77 11.06 -13.63
N ASP A 138 26.88 10.93 -14.63
CA ASP A 138 27.23 10.52 -16.00
C ASP A 138 28.28 11.47 -16.62
N GLY A 139 28.20 12.77 -16.33
CA GLY A 139 29.20 13.75 -16.74
C GLY A 139 30.60 13.44 -16.18
N LEU A 140 30.70 13.06 -14.91
CA LEU A 140 31.96 12.67 -14.28
C LEU A 140 32.50 11.36 -14.86
N LEU A 141 31.62 10.39 -15.11
CA LEU A 141 31.98 9.11 -15.72
C LEU A 141 32.50 9.29 -17.16
N ASN A 142 31.82 10.11 -17.97
CA ASN A 142 32.23 10.42 -19.35
C ASN A 142 33.57 11.18 -19.42
N ASN A 143 33.91 11.93 -18.38
CA ASN A 143 35.19 12.60 -18.24
C ASN A 143 36.30 11.67 -17.71
N ASN A 144 36.04 10.37 -17.58
CA ASN A 144 36.95 9.35 -17.04
C ASN A 144 37.46 9.71 -15.64
N HIS A 145 36.55 10.12 -14.74
CA HIS A 145 36.91 10.41 -13.37
C HIS A 145 37.61 9.20 -12.72
N PRO A 146 38.77 9.34 -12.05
CA PRO A 146 39.54 8.18 -11.58
C PRO A 146 38.86 7.31 -10.50
N ALA A 147 37.76 7.78 -9.92
CA ALA A 147 36.91 7.05 -8.96
C ALA A 147 35.54 6.65 -9.55
N SER A 148 35.49 6.38 -10.86
CA SER A 148 34.25 6.06 -11.59
C SER A 148 33.53 4.84 -10.99
N ASP A 149 34.27 3.80 -10.62
CA ASP A 149 33.78 2.59 -9.96
C ASP A 149 32.97 2.88 -8.69
N LYS A 150 33.43 3.85 -7.88
CA LYS A 150 32.74 4.25 -6.66
C LYS A 150 31.48 5.04 -6.94
N ILE A 151 31.55 5.97 -7.90
CA ILE A 151 30.38 6.79 -8.30
C ILE A 151 29.28 5.86 -8.82
N GLU A 152 29.63 4.88 -9.67
CA GLU A 152 28.71 3.86 -10.18
C GLU A 152 28.08 3.05 -9.05
N ALA A 153 28.88 2.52 -8.11
CA ALA A 153 28.35 1.75 -6.97
C ALA A 153 27.35 2.52 -6.10
N TYR A 154 27.62 3.81 -5.84
CA TYR A 154 26.71 4.69 -5.11
C TYR A 154 25.43 4.99 -5.91
N MET A 155 25.54 5.22 -7.22
CA MET A 155 24.39 5.42 -8.09
C MET A 155 23.51 4.17 -8.22
N ASP A 156 24.11 2.98 -8.30
CA ASP A 156 23.40 1.70 -8.33
C ASP A 156 22.63 1.45 -7.03
N THR A 157 23.24 1.81 -5.89
CA THR A 157 22.56 1.75 -4.58
C THR A 157 21.35 2.68 -4.57
N LEU A 158 21.50 3.93 -5.00
CA LEU A 158 20.40 4.89 -5.10
C LEU A 158 19.30 4.40 -6.04
N GLN A 159 19.66 3.85 -7.21
CA GLN A 159 18.70 3.29 -8.17
C GLN A 159 17.93 2.11 -7.57
N THR A 160 18.59 1.25 -6.80
CA THR A 160 17.97 0.11 -6.11
C THR A 160 16.96 0.59 -5.07
N GLN A 161 17.37 1.52 -4.19
CA GLN A 161 16.48 2.10 -3.17
C GLN A 161 15.29 2.84 -3.80
N TRP A 162 15.52 3.62 -4.84
CA TRP A 162 14.47 4.34 -5.55
C TRP A 162 13.45 3.38 -6.18
N SER A 163 13.94 2.35 -6.89
CA SER A 163 13.08 1.35 -7.51
C SER A 163 12.25 0.60 -6.48
N TRP A 164 12.84 0.33 -5.31
CA TRP A 164 12.17 -0.32 -4.20
C TRP A 164 11.05 0.54 -3.59
N LEU A 165 11.30 1.83 -3.34
CA LEU A 165 10.26 2.76 -2.88
C LEU A 165 9.08 2.83 -3.86
N LEU A 166 9.34 2.83 -5.18
CA LEU A 166 8.29 2.77 -6.20
C LEU A 166 7.52 1.43 -6.22
N GLN A 167 8.09 0.34 -5.75
CA GLN A 167 7.35 -0.92 -5.56
C GLN A 167 6.44 -0.83 -4.32
N ILE A 168 6.92 -0.21 -3.24
CA ILE A 168 6.11 0.03 -2.05
C ILE A 168 4.88 0.89 -2.40
N THR A 169 5.02 1.95 -3.20
CA THR A 169 3.86 2.78 -3.60
C THR A 169 2.80 2.00 -4.36
N LYS A 170 3.21 1.07 -5.25
CA LYS A 170 2.27 0.15 -5.91
C LYS A 170 1.55 -0.75 -4.93
N CYS A 171 2.23 -1.22 -3.88
CA CYS A 171 1.60 -2.01 -2.83
C CYS A 171 0.60 -1.19 -2.02
N ILE A 172 0.96 0.05 -1.65
CA ILE A 172 0.07 0.99 -0.96
C ILE A 172 -1.20 1.23 -1.78
N HIS A 173 -1.08 1.41 -3.10
CA HIS A 173 -2.24 1.59 -3.97
C HIS A 173 -3.21 0.39 -3.91
N VAL A 174 -2.68 -0.83 -3.88
CA VAL A 174 -3.50 -2.05 -3.74
C VAL A 174 -4.17 -2.08 -2.36
N HIS A 175 -3.43 -1.81 -1.28
CA HIS A 175 -4.02 -1.76 0.06
C HIS A 175 -5.11 -0.71 0.19
N LEU A 176 -4.90 0.51 -0.33
CA LEU A 176 -5.92 1.56 -0.34
C LEU A 176 -7.21 1.09 -1.01
N LYS A 177 -7.10 0.44 -2.18
CA LYS A 177 -8.24 -0.08 -2.93
C LYS A 177 -8.96 -1.19 -2.17
N GLU A 178 -8.24 -2.20 -1.71
CA GLU A 178 -8.84 -3.39 -1.10
C GLU A 178 -9.37 -3.11 0.32
N ASN A 179 -8.68 -2.27 1.10
CA ASN A 179 -9.15 -1.86 2.43
C ASN A 179 -10.36 -0.91 2.32
N ALA A 180 -10.41 -0.03 1.31
CA ALA A 180 -11.61 0.76 1.04
C ALA A 180 -12.81 -0.13 0.68
N ALA A 181 -12.60 -1.16 -0.15
CA ALA A 181 -13.63 -2.15 -0.48
C ALA A 181 -14.10 -2.94 0.77
N TYR A 182 -13.16 -3.31 1.65
CA TYR A 182 -13.47 -3.95 2.94
C TYR A 182 -14.36 -3.04 3.81
N SER A 183 -13.95 -1.80 4.07
CA SER A 183 -14.70 -0.84 4.90
C SER A 183 -16.10 -0.61 4.32
N GLN A 184 -16.17 -0.33 3.02
CA GLN A 184 -17.43 -0.08 2.32
C GLN A 184 -18.39 -1.28 2.40
N PHE A 185 -17.87 -2.51 2.25
CA PHE A 185 -18.68 -3.72 2.37
C PHE A 185 -19.32 -3.83 3.76
N PHE A 186 -18.55 -3.69 4.84
CA PHE A 186 -19.09 -3.84 6.20
C PHE A 186 -20.07 -2.70 6.55
N LYS A 187 -19.85 -1.49 6.04
CA LYS A 187 -20.81 -0.39 6.16
C LYS A 187 -22.13 -0.70 5.46
N GLU A 188 -22.09 -1.08 4.18
CA GLU A 188 -23.30 -1.47 3.42
C GLU A 188 -24.03 -2.67 4.04
N ALA A 189 -23.26 -3.63 4.56
CA ALA A 189 -23.79 -4.82 5.23
C ALA A 189 -24.56 -4.43 6.50
N ASN A 190 -24.01 -3.56 7.35
CA ASN A 190 -24.67 -3.07 8.57
C ASN A 190 -25.93 -2.24 8.25
N GLU A 191 -25.87 -1.37 7.24
CA GLU A 191 -27.03 -0.61 6.79
C GLU A 191 -28.15 -1.52 6.26
N THR A 192 -27.80 -2.55 5.50
CA THR A 192 -28.75 -3.54 4.98
C THR A 192 -29.36 -4.36 6.12
N ALA A 193 -28.58 -4.73 7.13
CA ALA A 193 -29.06 -5.42 8.32
C ALA A 193 -30.15 -4.62 9.05
N ALA A 194 -29.87 -3.34 9.31
CA ALA A 194 -30.82 -2.44 9.97
C ALA A 194 -32.11 -2.27 9.15
N LYS A 195 -32.01 -2.15 7.82
CA LYS A 195 -33.17 -2.09 6.92
C LYS A 195 -34.01 -3.35 6.98
N LEU A 196 -33.39 -4.53 6.87
CA LEU A 196 -34.09 -5.81 6.94
C LEU A 196 -34.76 -6.00 8.31
N GLN A 197 -34.09 -5.63 9.39
CA GLN A 197 -34.64 -5.74 10.74
C GLN A 197 -35.90 -4.88 10.92
N ASN A 198 -35.84 -3.62 10.48
CA ASN A 198 -37.00 -2.73 10.51
C ASN A 198 -38.16 -3.29 9.66
N LYS A 199 -37.87 -3.86 8.49
CA LYS A 199 -38.89 -4.51 7.64
C LYS A 199 -39.52 -5.72 8.31
N HIS A 200 -38.71 -6.59 8.92
CA HIS A 200 -39.20 -7.73 9.67
C HIS A 200 -40.14 -7.29 10.80
N GLU A 201 -39.75 -6.30 11.60
CA GLU A 201 -40.57 -5.76 12.69
C GLU A 201 -41.85 -5.09 12.19
N THR A 202 -41.78 -4.34 11.09
CA THR A 202 -42.94 -3.69 10.46
C THR A 202 -43.95 -4.72 9.97
N ILE A 203 -43.50 -5.75 9.25
CA ILE A 203 -44.37 -6.81 8.72
C ILE A 203 -45.00 -7.61 9.86
N ARG A 204 -44.23 -7.92 10.90
CA ARG A 204 -44.72 -8.70 12.03
C ARG A 204 -45.76 -7.95 12.88
N SER A 205 -45.58 -6.65 13.09
CA SER A 205 -46.43 -5.86 14.00
C SER A 205 -47.67 -5.27 13.35
N LYS A 206 -47.60 -4.83 12.09
CA LYS A 206 -48.69 -4.06 11.46
C LYS A 206 -49.76 -4.91 10.77
N PHE A 207 -49.49 -6.19 10.53
CA PHE A 207 -50.36 -7.06 9.73
C PHE A 207 -50.97 -8.22 10.55
N THR A 208 -51.05 -8.05 11.87
CA THR A 208 -51.78 -8.95 12.75
C THR A 208 -53.28 -8.80 12.53
N CYS A 209 -53.99 -9.91 12.36
CA CYS A 209 -55.43 -9.95 12.15
C CYS A 209 -56.05 -11.15 12.89
N ASP A 210 -57.32 -11.02 13.25
CA ASP A 210 -58.10 -12.05 13.93
C ASP A 210 -59.44 -12.29 13.23
N LYS A 211 -60.21 -13.26 13.73
CA LYS A 211 -61.53 -13.61 13.16
C LYS A 211 -62.58 -12.49 13.32
N THR A 212 -62.33 -11.52 14.19
CA THR A 212 -63.24 -10.40 14.47
C THR A 212 -62.92 -9.14 13.65
N THR A 213 -61.83 -9.16 12.88
CA THR A 213 -61.42 -8.04 12.04
C THR A 213 -62.41 -7.83 10.89
N SER A 214 -62.84 -6.59 10.66
CA SER A 214 -63.82 -6.25 9.62
C SER A 214 -63.27 -6.44 8.20
N LEU A 215 -64.16 -6.70 7.24
CA LEU A 215 -63.79 -6.91 5.83
C LEU A 215 -63.05 -5.72 5.22
N ASP A 216 -63.46 -4.48 5.53
CA ASP A 216 -62.80 -3.27 5.02
C ASP A 216 -61.37 -3.15 5.55
N THR A 217 -61.17 -3.44 6.85
CA THR A 217 -59.85 -3.42 7.48
C THR A 217 -58.95 -4.51 6.89
N LEU A 218 -59.48 -5.73 6.68
CA LEU A 218 -58.72 -6.81 6.04
C LEU A 218 -58.31 -6.48 4.61
N THR A 219 -59.17 -5.80 3.85
CA THR A 219 -58.87 -5.39 2.47
C THR A 219 -57.77 -4.34 2.42
N GLU A 220 -57.80 -3.35 3.33
CA GLU A 220 -56.75 -2.35 3.43
C GLU A 220 -55.43 -2.94 3.94
N LEU A 221 -55.47 -3.87 4.90
CA LEU A 221 -54.29 -4.63 5.35
C LEU A 221 -53.67 -5.42 4.20
N LEU A 222 -54.47 -6.11 3.39
CA LEU A 222 -53.98 -6.86 2.22
C LEU A 222 -53.28 -5.92 1.23
N ARG A 223 -53.91 -4.79 0.91
CA ARG A 223 -53.34 -3.79 -0.02
C ARG A 223 -52.02 -3.23 0.48
N ASN A 224 -51.92 -2.95 1.78
CA ASN A 224 -50.67 -2.46 2.38
C ASN A 224 -49.60 -3.55 2.47
N LEU A 225 -49.99 -4.82 2.68
CA LEU A 225 -49.07 -5.95 2.69
C LEU A 225 -48.46 -6.17 1.30
N GLU A 226 -49.25 -6.06 0.23
CA GLU A 226 -48.76 -6.13 -1.14
C GLU A 226 -47.75 -5.01 -1.46
N LYS A 227 -47.99 -3.77 -0.99
CA LYS A 227 -47.00 -2.68 -1.10
C LYS A 227 -45.71 -2.95 -0.33
N GLU A 228 -45.79 -3.55 0.86
CA GLU A 228 -44.58 -3.93 1.59
C GLU A 228 -43.79 -5.03 0.88
N LYS A 229 -44.45 -5.93 0.13
CA LYS A 229 -43.77 -6.93 -0.69
C LYS A 229 -42.83 -6.29 -1.71
N GLU A 230 -43.30 -5.30 -2.44
CA GLU A 230 -42.51 -4.58 -3.45
C GLU A 230 -41.27 -3.96 -2.80
N ARG A 231 -41.45 -3.31 -1.64
CA ARG A 231 -40.34 -2.72 -0.86
C ARG A 231 -39.34 -3.75 -0.36
N VAL A 232 -39.79 -4.95 0.01
CA VAL A 232 -38.90 -6.04 0.43
C VAL A 232 -38.15 -6.62 -0.77
N ILE A 233 -38.79 -6.76 -1.94
CA ILE A 233 -38.15 -7.24 -3.17
C ILE A 233 -36.97 -6.34 -3.58
N ASP A 234 -37.06 -5.03 -3.39
CA ASP A 234 -35.93 -4.12 -3.66
C ASP A 234 -34.69 -4.44 -2.80
N ASN A 235 -34.89 -4.92 -1.56
CA ASN A 235 -33.79 -5.36 -0.70
C ASN A 235 -33.13 -6.65 -1.22
N LYS A 236 -33.83 -7.48 -2.01
CA LYS A 236 -33.25 -8.71 -2.59
C LYS A 236 -32.03 -8.40 -3.44
N ARG A 237 -32.09 -7.33 -4.25
CA ARG A 237 -30.97 -6.91 -5.10
C ARG A 237 -29.78 -6.47 -4.26
N GLN A 238 -30.02 -5.73 -3.17
CA GLN A 238 -28.96 -5.28 -2.26
C GLN A 238 -28.30 -6.47 -1.55
N VAL A 239 -29.08 -7.43 -1.04
CA VAL A 239 -28.58 -8.65 -0.41
C VAL A 239 -27.76 -9.49 -1.39
N HIS A 240 -28.25 -9.69 -2.61
CA HIS A 240 -27.51 -10.44 -3.63
C HIS A 240 -26.19 -9.74 -4.02
N SER A 241 -26.21 -8.41 -4.13
CA SER A 241 -24.98 -7.62 -4.34
C SER A 241 -23.97 -7.84 -3.21
N LEU A 242 -24.42 -7.83 -1.94
CA LEU A 242 -23.56 -8.12 -0.79
C LEU A 242 -22.98 -9.54 -0.86
N VAL A 243 -23.79 -10.55 -1.19
CA VAL A 243 -23.32 -11.94 -1.36
C VAL A 243 -22.22 -12.03 -2.42
N ASN A 244 -22.39 -11.34 -3.55
CA ASN A 244 -21.37 -11.33 -4.61
C ASN A 244 -20.10 -10.60 -4.16
N LYS A 245 -20.23 -9.40 -3.56
CA LYS A 245 -19.09 -8.64 -3.03
C LYS A 245 -18.33 -9.42 -1.96
N SER A 246 -19.02 -10.15 -1.09
CA SER A 246 -18.41 -10.88 0.04
C SER A 246 -17.32 -11.87 -0.38
N LYS A 247 -17.41 -12.41 -1.60
CA LYS A 247 -16.47 -13.40 -2.16
C LYS A 247 -15.11 -12.79 -2.52
N SER A 248 -15.06 -11.48 -2.76
CA SER A 248 -13.84 -10.76 -3.11
C SER A 248 -13.26 -9.92 -1.97
N ILE A 249 -13.88 -9.92 -0.78
CA ILE A 249 -13.37 -9.14 0.35
C ILE A 249 -12.15 -9.85 0.96
N ILE A 250 -11.06 -9.10 1.11
CA ILE A 250 -9.81 -9.53 1.74
C ILE A 250 -9.97 -9.71 3.26
N ARG A 251 -8.93 -10.26 3.91
CA ARG A 251 -8.91 -10.47 5.37
C ARG A 251 -7.95 -9.49 6.05
N LEU A 252 -8.47 -8.58 6.88
CA LEU A 252 -7.64 -7.60 7.59
C LEU A 252 -7.28 -8.01 9.02
N LYS A 253 -8.18 -8.72 9.72
CA LYS A 253 -7.94 -9.13 11.11
C LYS A 253 -6.63 -9.90 11.34
N PRO A 254 -6.25 -10.90 10.52
CA PRO A 254 -5.04 -11.67 10.77
C PRO A 254 -3.74 -10.88 10.51
N ARG A 255 -3.83 -9.62 10.03
CA ARG A 255 -2.66 -8.72 9.99
C ARG A 255 -2.26 -8.26 11.39
N ASN A 256 -3.18 -8.27 12.36
CA ASN A 256 -2.89 -7.91 13.74
C ASN A 256 -2.19 -9.09 14.46
N PRO A 257 -1.05 -8.87 15.14
CA PRO A 257 -0.34 -9.93 15.89
C PRO A 257 -1.16 -10.54 17.04
N GLU A 258 -2.12 -9.78 17.57
CA GLU A 258 -3.01 -10.20 18.66
C GLU A 258 -4.07 -11.23 18.21
N GLU A 259 -4.39 -11.27 16.92
CA GLU A 259 -5.45 -12.12 16.35
C GLU A 259 -4.88 -13.52 16.05
N LYS A 260 -5.00 -14.43 17.01
CA LYS A 260 -4.59 -15.84 16.84
C LYS A 260 -5.58 -16.56 15.93
N SER A 261 -5.11 -16.99 14.76
CA SER A 261 -5.89 -17.86 13.88
C SER A 261 -5.68 -19.33 14.21
N SER A 262 -6.76 -20.11 14.24
CA SER A 262 -6.71 -21.57 14.41
C SER A 262 -6.31 -22.31 13.14
N SER A 263 -6.38 -21.65 11.98
CA SER A 263 -5.99 -22.19 10.67
C SER A 263 -4.80 -21.43 10.10
N PRO A 264 -4.00 -22.06 9.21
CA PRO A 264 -2.92 -21.37 8.52
C PRO A 264 -3.48 -20.19 7.72
N VAL A 265 -2.80 -19.04 7.83
CA VAL A 265 -3.16 -17.82 7.11
C VAL A 265 -2.39 -17.78 5.80
N MET A 266 -3.11 -17.92 4.69
CA MET A 266 -2.53 -17.76 3.36
C MET A 266 -2.29 -16.27 3.07
N VAL A 267 -1.16 -15.96 2.46
CA VAL A 267 -0.79 -14.61 2.00
C VAL A 267 -0.47 -14.65 0.51
N GLU A 268 -0.63 -13.51 -0.16
CA GLU A 268 -0.31 -13.32 -1.58
C GLU A 268 0.64 -12.13 -1.73
N ALA A 269 1.68 -12.27 -2.54
CA ALA A 269 2.63 -11.19 -2.83
C ALA A 269 2.03 -10.16 -3.80
N ILE A 270 2.07 -8.88 -3.42
CA ILE A 270 1.53 -7.76 -4.21
C ILE A 270 2.55 -7.23 -5.23
N CYS A 271 3.85 -7.39 -4.94
CA CYS A 271 4.97 -7.02 -5.79
C CYS A 271 6.04 -8.11 -5.79
N ASP A 272 7.02 -7.96 -6.67
CA ASP A 272 8.23 -8.79 -6.64
C ASP A 272 9.12 -8.33 -5.50
N PHE A 273 9.54 -9.26 -4.66
CA PHE A 273 10.47 -9.01 -3.57
C PHE A 273 11.58 -10.06 -3.59
N LYS A 274 12.83 -9.61 -3.54
CA LYS A 274 14.00 -10.49 -3.53
C LYS A 274 14.99 -9.99 -2.49
N GLN A 275 15.44 -10.89 -1.64
CA GLN A 275 16.54 -10.68 -0.71
C GLN A 275 17.55 -11.81 -0.90
N ASP A 276 18.79 -11.46 -1.24
CA ASP A 276 19.85 -12.41 -1.59
C ASP A 276 19.44 -13.37 -2.72
N GLN A 277 19.43 -14.68 -2.47
CA GLN A 277 19.04 -15.72 -3.44
C GLN A 277 17.58 -16.13 -3.32
N ILE A 278 16.81 -15.54 -2.39
CA ILE A 278 15.45 -15.95 -2.09
C ILE A 278 14.50 -14.82 -2.45
N GLY A 279 13.46 -15.13 -3.24
CA GLY A 279 12.53 -14.14 -3.75
C GLY A 279 11.13 -14.71 -3.92
N ILE A 280 10.15 -13.81 -3.86
CA ILE A 280 8.76 -14.08 -4.14
C ILE A 280 8.32 -13.16 -5.29
N LEU A 281 7.61 -13.73 -6.26
CA LEU A 281 7.08 -12.96 -7.37
C LEU A 281 5.66 -12.51 -7.07
N LYS A 282 5.25 -11.40 -7.67
CA LYS A 282 3.88 -10.91 -7.60
C LYS A 282 2.87 -12.03 -7.95
N GLY A 283 1.85 -12.18 -7.12
CA GLY A 283 0.79 -13.19 -7.24
C GLY A 283 1.18 -14.56 -6.71
N ASN A 284 2.39 -14.76 -6.18
CA ASN A 284 2.74 -16.01 -5.50
C ASN A 284 2.05 -16.06 -4.14
N GLU A 285 1.54 -17.25 -3.81
CA GLU A 285 0.96 -17.54 -2.51
C GLU A 285 2.01 -18.07 -1.53
N GLY A 286 1.81 -17.78 -0.25
CA GLY A 286 2.62 -18.28 0.84
C GLY A 286 1.81 -18.51 2.10
N ILE A 287 2.42 -19.13 3.10
CA ILE A 287 1.82 -19.40 4.41
C ILE A 287 2.47 -18.50 5.45
N LEU A 288 1.68 -17.66 6.12
CA LEU A 288 2.15 -16.83 7.22
C LEU A 288 2.49 -17.70 8.44
N LYS A 289 3.75 -17.64 8.88
CA LYS A 289 4.24 -18.34 10.07
C LYS A 289 4.31 -17.43 11.30
N ASP A 290 4.82 -16.22 11.13
CA ASP A 290 4.95 -15.25 12.22
C ASP A 290 4.75 -13.82 11.72
N ASN A 291 3.89 -13.07 12.43
CA ASN A 291 3.62 -11.66 12.20
C ASN A 291 3.90 -10.79 13.45
N SER A 292 4.64 -11.30 14.43
CA SER A 292 4.97 -10.58 15.68
C SER A 292 5.65 -9.24 15.41
N GLN A 293 6.51 -9.18 14.40
CA GLN A 293 7.05 -7.94 13.86
C GLN A 293 6.06 -7.36 12.84
N ARG A 294 5.56 -6.14 13.05
CA ARG A 294 4.52 -5.57 12.19
C ARG A 294 5.00 -5.26 10.77
N SER A 295 6.23 -4.80 10.61
CA SER A 295 6.78 -4.37 9.32
C SER A 295 7.36 -5.52 8.49
N LYS A 296 7.75 -6.65 9.10
CA LYS A 296 8.34 -7.80 8.42
C LYS A 296 7.76 -9.10 8.95
N TRP A 297 7.27 -9.95 8.06
CA TRP A 297 6.62 -11.22 8.40
C TRP A 297 7.42 -12.40 7.93
N LEU A 298 7.40 -13.48 8.72
CA LEU A 298 7.94 -14.77 8.33
C LEU A 298 6.89 -15.53 7.53
N VAL A 299 7.20 -15.82 6.28
CA VAL A 299 6.31 -16.49 5.34
C VAL A 299 7.02 -17.68 4.70
N THR A 300 6.35 -18.81 4.62
CA THR A 300 6.78 -19.94 3.79
C THR A 300 6.28 -19.75 2.37
N GLY A 301 7.19 -19.55 1.42
CA GLY A 301 6.87 -19.37 0.01
C GLY A 301 6.44 -20.69 -0.68
N PRO A 302 6.11 -20.64 -1.98
CA PRO A 302 5.56 -21.79 -2.72
C PRO A 302 6.54 -22.97 -2.84
N GLY A 303 7.85 -22.73 -2.66
CA GLY A 303 8.89 -23.77 -2.65
C GLY A 303 9.16 -24.38 -1.27
N GLY A 304 8.40 -24.04 -0.23
CA GLY A 304 8.63 -24.50 1.14
C GLY A 304 9.76 -23.79 1.88
N LEU A 305 10.34 -22.74 1.27
CA LEU A 305 11.40 -21.93 1.87
C LEU A 305 10.80 -20.81 2.72
N ASP A 306 11.36 -20.62 3.91
CA ASP A 306 10.98 -19.53 4.81
C ASP A 306 11.71 -18.24 4.44
N MET A 307 10.95 -17.14 4.41
CA MET A 307 11.42 -15.83 4.00
C MET A 307 10.88 -14.75 4.93
N LEU A 308 11.71 -13.74 5.22
CA LEU A 308 11.26 -12.51 5.86
C LEU A 308 10.85 -11.52 4.78
N ILE A 309 9.56 -11.22 4.70
CA ILE A 309 9.00 -10.35 3.66
C ILE A 309 8.36 -9.13 4.34
N PRO A 310 8.61 -7.91 3.84
CA PRO A 310 7.90 -6.73 4.31
C PRO A 310 6.38 -6.90 4.25
N SER A 311 5.68 -6.60 5.34
CA SER A 311 4.24 -6.86 5.45
C SER A 311 3.42 -6.05 4.43
N VAL A 312 3.93 -4.88 4.01
CA VAL A 312 3.33 -4.06 2.96
C VAL A 312 3.28 -4.78 1.61
N CYS A 313 4.20 -5.71 1.35
CA CYS A 313 4.25 -6.50 0.12
C CYS A 313 3.28 -7.67 0.11
N LEU A 314 2.56 -7.92 1.20
CA LEU A 314 1.70 -9.08 1.38
C LEU A 314 0.25 -8.67 1.58
N LEU A 315 -0.64 -9.35 0.88
CA LEU A 315 -2.10 -9.31 1.06
C LEU A 315 -2.55 -10.62 1.71
N ILE A 316 -3.66 -10.60 2.44
CA ILE A 316 -4.35 -11.84 2.87
C ILE A 316 -5.59 -11.97 1.97
N PRO A 317 -5.52 -12.82 0.93
CA PRO A 317 -6.54 -12.83 -0.12
C PRO A 317 -7.89 -13.37 0.39
N PRO A 318 -8.97 -13.16 -0.38
CA PRO A 318 -10.25 -13.84 -0.17
C PRO A 318 -10.08 -15.37 -0.29
N PRO A 319 -11.02 -16.19 0.22
CA PRO A 319 -12.30 -15.78 0.83
C PRO A 319 -12.16 -15.30 2.28
N ASN A 320 -12.86 -14.22 2.63
CA ASN A 320 -13.00 -13.78 4.03
C ASN A 320 -14.23 -14.46 4.69
N PRO A 321 -14.02 -15.35 5.69
CA PRO A 321 -15.11 -16.06 6.34
C PRO A 321 -16.13 -15.13 7.02
N LEU A 322 -15.69 -13.97 7.52
CA LEU A 322 -16.57 -13.01 8.18
C LEU A 322 -17.50 -12.35 7.17
N SER A 323 -16.97 -11.92 6.03
CA SER A 323 -17.75 -11.28 4.97
C SER A 323 -18.77 -12.25 4.38
N ILE A 324 -18.35 -13.49 4.09
CA ILE A 324 -19.23 -14.53 3.55
C ILE A 324 -20.32 -14.90 4.58
N GLY A 325 -19.94 -15.17 5.83
CA GLY A 325 -20.88 -15.53 6.88
C GLY A 325 -21.92 -14.43 7.14
N LEU A 326 -21.51 -13.16 7.11
CA LEU A 326 -22.41 -12.03 7.26
C LEU A 326 -23.40 -11.92 6.10
N ALA A 327 -22.92 -12.05 4.86
CA ALA A 327 -23.77 -11.99 3.68
C ALA A 327 -24.78 -13.16 3.63
N SER A 328 -24.33 -14.38 3.91
CA SER A 328 -25.22 -15.56 4.01
C SER A 328 -26.26 -15.41 5.11
N LYS A 329 -25.90 -14.84 6.27
CA LYS A 329 -26.87 -14.55 7.34
C LYS A 329 -27.96 -13.59 6.87
N TYR A 330 -27.63 -12.56 6.10
CA TYR A 330 -28.61 -11.60 5.59
C TYR A 330 -29.47 -12.15 4.47
N GLU A 331 -28.93 -13.04 3.65
CA GLU A 331 -29.71 -13.82 2.68
C GLU A 331 -30.76 -14.69 3.38
N GLN A 332 -30.37 -15.43 4.42
CA GLN A 332 -31.31 -16.22 5.23
C GLN A 332 -32.36 -15.33 5.92
N TYR A 333 -31.96 -14.16 6.42
CA TYR A 333 -32.87 -13.23 7.07
C TYR A 333 -33.89 -12.63 6.10
N TYR A 334 -33.47 -12.32 4.87
CA TYR A 334 -34.37 -11.91 3.79
C TYR A 334 -35.40 -13.00 3.47
N GLU A 335 -34.96 -14.25 3.30
CA GLU A 335 -35.87 -15.37 3.03
C GLU A 335 -36.86 -15.61 4.19
N ALA A 336 -36.42 -15.43 5.43
CA ALA A 336 -37.31 -15.49 6.60
C ALA A 336 -38.41 -14.41 6.56
N ILE A 337 -38.07 -13.17 6.17
CA ILE A 337 -39.06 -12.09 5.99
C ILE A 337 -40.07 -12.44 4.89
N MET A 338 -39.59 -13.00 3.77
CA MET A 338 -40.46 -13.41 2.67
C MET A 338 -41.39 -14.57 3.06
N SER A 339 -40.90 -15.53 3.85
CA SER A 339 -41.73 -16.59 4.40
C SER A 339 -42.81 -16.06 5.34
N LEU A 340 -42.47 -15.12 6.23
CA LEU A 340 -43.42 -14.46 7.13
C LEU A 340 -44.48 -13.69 6.32
N TRP A 341 -44.05 -12.94 5.30
CA TRP A 341 -44.95 -12.21 4.41
C TRP A 341 -45.96 -13.16 3.74
N ASN A 342 -45.49 -14.28 3.18
CA ASN A 342 -46.36 -15.28 2.53
C ASN A 342 -47.39 -15.85 3.52
N GLN A 343 -46.98 -16.15 4.75
CA GLN A 343 -47.88 -16.66 5.78
C GLN A 343 -49.00 -15.64 6.09
N LEU A 344 -48.63 -14.37 6.31
CA LEU A 344 -49.59 -13.30 6.58
C LEU A 344 -50.53 -13.06 5.40
N TYR A 345 -50.02 -13.14 4.17
CA TYR A 345 -50.81 -12.98 2.96
C TYR A 345 -51.90 -14.06 2.83
N ILE A 346 -51.52 -15.32 3.03
CA ILE A 346 -52.47 -16.44 3.00
C ILE A 346 -53.51 -16.29 4.13
N ASN A 347 -53.07 -15.94 5.34
CA ASN A 347 -53.97 -15.73 6.48
C ASN A 347 -55.02 -14.64 6.18
N ILE A 348 -54.59 -13.46 5.73
CA ILE A 348 -55.50 -12.34 5.42
C ILE A 348 -56.46 -12.73 4.30
N LYS A 349 -55.98 -13.35 3.21
CA LYS A 349 -56.86 -13.80 2.12
C LYS A 349 -57.89 -14.83 2.58
N SER A 350 -57.49 -15.78 3.42
CA SER A 350 -58.40 -16.79 3.95
C SER A 350 -59.49 -16.17 4.85
N LEU A 351 -59.14 -15.17 5.67
CA LEU A 351 -60.09 -14.42 6.49
C LEU A 351 -61.05 -13.57 5.66
N ILE A 352 -60.57 -12.94 4.59
CA ILE A 352 -61.42 -12.20 3.64
C ILE A 352 -62.45 -13.14 3.02
N ALA A 353 -62.01 -14.30 2.51
CA ALA A 353 -62.91 -15.30 1.94
C ALA A 353 -63.96 -15.78 2.95
N TRP A 354 -63.54 -16.04 4.20
CA TRP A 354 -64.44 -16.40 5.29
C TRP A 354 -65.50 -15.33 5.59
N GLN A 355 -65.10 -14.05 5.65
CA GLN A 355 -66.04 -12.93 5.87
C GLN A 355 -67.04 -12.79 4.72
N TYR A 356 -66.63 -13.01 3.47
CA TYR A 356 -67.56 -13.05 2.33
C TYR A 356 -68.56 -14.20 2.47
N CYS A 357 -68.11 -15.41 2.81
CA CYS A 357 -69.01 -16.55 3.04
C CYS A 357 -70.04 -16.27 4.15
N LEU A 358 -69.61 -15.67 5.27
CA LEU A 358 -70.52 -15.29 6.36
C LEU A 358 -71.55 -14.24 5.91
N LYS A 359 -71.13 -13.27 5.10
CA LYS A 359 -72.02 -12.25 4.55
C LYS A 359 -73.07 -12.86 3.60
N ASP A 360 -72.65 -13.78 2.73
CA ASP A 360 -73.57 -14.48 1.83
C ASP A 360 -74.55 -15.38 2.60
N MET A 361 -74.06 -16.11 3.60
CA MET A 361 -74.92 -16.94 4.46
C MET A 361 -75.97 -16.10 5.22
N THR A 362 -75.57 -14.97 5.78
CA THR A 362 -76.49 -14.06 6.48
C THR A 362 -77.52 -13.44 5.52
N TYR A 363 -77.11 -13.09 4.29
CA TYR A 363 -78.02 -12.62 3.25
C TYR A 363 -79.04 -13.70 2.84
N ILE A 364 -78.59 -14.92 2.53
CA ILE A 364 -79.49 -16.04 2.18
C ILE A 364 -80.46 -16.34 3.32
N ASN A 365 -79.99 -16.37 4.57
CA ASN A 365 -80.85 -16.58 5.73
C ASN A 365 -81.91 -15.47 5.86
N SER A 366 -81.54 -14.21 5.62
CA SER A 366 -82.49 -13.09 5.67
C SER A 366 -83.61 -13.20 4.64
N LEU A 367 -83.29 -13.65 3.43
CA LEU A 367 -84.27 -13.92 2.38
C LEU A 367 -85.23 -15.04 2.78
N THR A 368 -84.72 -16.08 3.43
CA THR A 368 -85.51 -17.23 3.89
C THR A 368 -86.48 -16.85 5.01
N THR A 369 -86.07 -16.00 5.96
CA THR A 369 -86.95 -15.50 7.03
C THR A 369 -88.00 -14.49 6.55
N SER A 370 -87.82 -13.86 5.39
CA SER A 370 -88.83 -12.96 4.80
C SER A 370 -89.92 -13.67 3.99
N MET A 371 -89.73 -14.97 3.73
CA MET A 371 -90.65 -15.83 2.96
C MET A 371 -91.49 -16.77 3.84
N ALA A 372 -91.40 -16.65 5.17
CA ALA A 372 -92.27 -17.27 6.16
C ALA A 372 -93.08 -16.18 6.87
#